data_AF-A0A3M1CAU5-F1
#
_entry.id   AF-A0A3M1CAU5-F1
#
_cell.length_a   1.000
_cell.length_b   1.000
_cell.length_c   1.000
_cell.angle_alpha   90.00
_cell.angle_beta   90.00
_cell.angle_gamma   90.00
#
_symmetry.space_group_name_H-M   'P 1'
#
loop_
_entity.id
_entity.type
_entity.pdbx_description
1 polymer ?
#
loop_
_entity_poly.entity_id
_entity_poly.type
_entity_poly.pdbx_seq_one_letter_code
_entity_poly.pdbx_strand_id
1 'polypeptide(L)'
;MAHTAHAAVVDEKELWNGGVSPFNISYGKIMMWFFLVSDALTFGGLLCAYGFMRHRFADVWPRAEHVFVHFPFVKEHIPLAYVGLMTFILIMSSVTMV
;
A
#
# COMPACT_ATOMS: atom_id res chain seq x y z
N MET A 1 -22.74 28.64 2.23
CA MET A 1 -22.23 28.31 0.88
C MET A 1 -21.47 27.00 0.98
N ALA A 2 -22.15 25.88 0.74
CA ALA A 2 -21.56 24.54 0.82
C ALA A 2 -21.42 23.99 -0.60
N HIS A 3 -20.19 23.77 -1.05
CA HIS A 3 -19.91 23.08 -2.31
C HIS A 3 -20.02 21.58 -2.08
N THR A 4 -21.20 21.02 -2.31
CA THR A 4 -21.39 19.57 -2.45
C THR A 4 -20.89 19.15 -3.83
N ALA A 5 -19.67 18.61 -3.89
CA ALA A 5 -19.16 17.94 -5.08
C ALA A 5 -19.82 16.55 -5.19
N HIS A 6 -21.02 16.50 -5.75
CA HIS A 6 -21.58 15.24 -6.23
C HIS A 6 -20.87 14.87 -7.53
N ALA A 7 -19.98 13.88 -7.46
CA ALA A 7 -19.54 13.19 -8.67
C ALA A 7 -20.78 12.53 -9.27
N ALA A 8 -21.27 13.07 -10.39
CA ALA A 8 -22.39 12.49 -11.11
C ALA A 8 -22.03 11.05 -11.49
N VAL A 9 -22.87 10.10 -11.08
CA VAL A 9 -22.75 8.69 -11.47
C VAL A 9 -23.16 8.61 -12.94
N VAL A 10 -22.18 8.53 -13.83
CA VAL A 10 -22.41 8.38 -15.28
C VAL A 10 -22.55 6.88 -15.56
N ASP A 11 -23.63 6.50 -16.25
CA ASP A 11 -23.92 5.12 -16.66
C ASP A 11 -22.81 4.61 -17.59
N GLU A 12 -22.32 3.39 -17.36
CA GLU A 12 -21.23 2.76 -18.11
C GLU A 12 -21.50 2.71 -19.62
N LYS A 13 -22.78 2.67 -20.00
CA LYS A 13 -23.22 2.69 -21.41
C LYS A 13 -23.11 4.06 -22.09
N GLU A 14 -23.07 5.16 -21.33
CA GLU A 14 -22.86 6.52 -21.88
C GLU A 14 -21.38 6.91 -22.01
N LEU A 15 -20.47 6.21 -21.33
CA LEU A 15 -19.04 6.55 -21.31
C LEU A 15 -18.35 6.47 -22.69
N TRP A 16 -18.90 5.70 -23.64
CA TRP A 16 -18.35 5.54 -24.99
C TRP A 16 -19.38 5.88 -26.07
N ASN A 17 -19.88 7.11 -26.08
CA ASN A 17 -20.65 7.65 -27.22
C ASN A 17 -20.09 8.99 -27.73
N GLY A 18 -18.78 9.21 -27.61
CA GLY A 18 -18.09 10.38 -28.17
C GLY A 18 -18.42 11.74 -27.52
N GLY A 19 -19.25 11.77 -26.47
CA GLY A 19 -19.68 13.00 -25.78
C GLY A 19 -18.89 13.36 -24.52
N VAL A 20 -18.05 12.46 -23.98
CA VAL A 20 -17.28 12.69 -22.77
C VAL A 20 -15.79 12.71 -23.12
N SER A 21 -15.11 13.81 -22.81
CA SER A 21 -13.66 13.91 -22.99
C SER A 21 -12.95 12.77 -22.25
N PRO A 22 -12.04 12.01 -22.89
CA PRO A 22 -11.30 10.92 -22.25
C PRO A 22 -10.42 11.40 -21.07
N PHE A 23 -10.25 12.71 -20.92
CA PHE A 23 -9.57 13.36 -19.79
C PHE A 23 -10.52 14.02 -18.79
N ASN A 24 -11.81 13.63 -18.74
CA ASN A 24 -12.75 14.09 -17.71
C ASN A 24 -12.49 13.42 -16.34
N ILE A 25 -11.23 13.41 -15.94
CA ILE A 25 -10.79 12.96 -14.62
C ILE A 25 -10.72 14.21 -13.74
N SER A 26 -11.48 14.20 -12.63
CA SER A 26 -11.41 15.30 -11.66
C SER A 26 -9.97 15.57 -11.22
N TYR A 27 -9.60 16.84 -11.11
CA TYR A 27 -8.27 17.28 -10.66
C TYR A 27 -7.82 16.55 -9.37
N GLY A 28 -8.73 16.36 -8.42
CA GLY A 28 -8.45 15.63 -7.17
C GLY A 28 -8.07 14.16 -7.40
N LYS A 29 -8.65 13.50 -8.41
CA LYS A 29 -8.33 12.10 -8.74
C LYS A 29 -6.95 11.99 -9.40
N ILE A 30 -6.57 12.94 -10.28
CA ILE A 30 -5.24 12.99 -10.89
C ILE A 30 -4.15 13.21 -9.84
N MET A 31 -4.36 14.16 -8.91
CA MET A 31 -3.38 14.43 -7.85
C MET A 31 -3.18 13.23 -6.92
N MET A 32 -4.23 12.46 -6.65
CA MET A 32 -4.14 11.21 -5.90
C MET A 32 -3.27 10.18 -6.62
N TRP A 33 -3.46 9.98 -7.93
CA TRP A 33 -2.63 9.06 -8.71
C TRP A 33 -1.15 9.46 -8.72
N PHE A 34 -0.86 10.76 -8.88
CA PHE A 34 0.53 11.24 -8.81
C PHE A 34 1.15 10.99 -7.44
N PHE A 35 0.41 11.22 -6.36
CA PHE A 35 0.85 10.92 -4.99
C PHE A 35 1.15 9.43 -4.79
N LEU A 36 0.25 8.54 -5.23
CA LEU A 36 0.44 7.08 -5.12
C LEU A 36 1.66 6.60 -5.92
N VAL A 37 1.86 7.13 -7.13
CA VAL A 37 3.03 6.81 -7.94
C VAL A 37 4.32 7.30 -7.28
N SER A 38 4.30 8.51 -6.71
CA SER A 38 5.44 9.04 -5.96
C SER A 38 5.80 8.16 -4.76
N ASP A 39 4.80 7.71 -3.99
CA ASP A 39 5.01 6.85 -2.82
C ASP A 39 5.55 5.47 -3.23
N ALA A 40 5.00 4.88 -4.31
CA ALA A 40 5.50 3.64 -4.88
C ALA A 40 6.96 3.73 -5.35
N LEU A 41 7.37 4.84 -5.97
CA LEU A 41 8.75 5.07 -6.39
C LEU A 41 9.69 5.25 -5.18
N THR A 42 9.25 5.96 -4.13
CA THR A 42 10.01 6.10 -2.88
C THR A 42 10.24 4.74 -2.22
N PHE A 43 9.19 3.93 -2.05
CA PHE A 43 9.33 2.57 -1.53
C PHE A 43 10.15 1.67 -2.46
N GLY A 44 10.01 1.80 -3.78
CA GLY A 44 10.81 1.08 -4.77
C GLY A 44 12.30 1.37 -4.65
N GLY A 45 12.68 2.64 -4.44
CA GLY A 45 14.06 3.04 -4.19
C GLY A 45 14.62 2.41 -2.90
N LEU A 46 13.83 2.45 -1.81
CA LEU A 46 14.20 1.81 -0.54
C LEU A 46 14.36 0.29 -0.67
N LEU A 47 13.47 -0.37 -1.41
CA LEU A 47 13.55 -1.81 -1.67
C LEU A 47 14.77 -2.18 -2.53
N CYS A 48 15.09 -1.37 -3.54
CA CYS A 48 16.30 -1.57 -4.34
C CYS A 48 17.57 -1.43 -3.49
N ALA A 49 17.64 -0.39 -2.65
CA ALA A 49 18.74 -0.21 -1.71
C ALA A 49 18.84 -1.37 -0.70
N TYR A 50 17.71 -1.83 -0.15
CA TYR A 50 17.65 -3.00 0.72
C TYR A 50 18.14 -4.28 0.01
N GLY A 51 17.68 -4.52 -1.22
CA GLY A 51 18.11 -5.66 -2.04
C GLY A 51 19.61 -5.64 -2.32
N PHE A 52 20.16 -4.47 -2.64
CA PHE A 52 21.59 -4.29 -2.83
C PHE A 52 22.39 -4.57 -1.55
N MET A 53 21.97 -4.01 -0.41
CA MET A 53 22.60 -4.28 0.89
C MET A 53 22.53 -5.77 1.26
N ARG A 54 21.37 -6.41 1.03
CA ARG A 54 21.16 -7.83 1.32
C ARG A 54 22.03 -8.74 0.47
N HIS A 55 22.30 -8.36 -0.78
CA HIS A 55 23.19 -9.08 -1.69
C HIS A 55 24.67 -8.88 -1.31
N ARG A 56 25.08 -7.65 -1.00
CA ARG A 56 26.48 -7.32 -0.68
C ARG A 56 26.94 -7.84 0.69
N PHE A 57 26.04 -7.92 1.66
CA PHE A 57 26.32 -8.30 3.05
C PHE A 57 25.58 -9.58 3.45
N ALA A 58 25.58 -10.58 2.57
CA ALA A 58 24.80 -11.79 2.77
C ALA A 58 25.21 -12.59 4.03
N ASP A 59 26.52 -12.62 4.34
CA ASP A 59 27.07 -13.46 5.41
C ASP A 59 26.86 -12.88 6.82
N VAL A 60 26.61 -11.58 6.92
CA VAL A 60 26.46 -10.84 8.19
C VAL A 60 25.00 -10.58 8.55
N TRP A 61 24.06 -10.88 7.66
CA TRP A 61 22.66 -10.54 7.86
C TRP A 61 21.99 -11.47 8.89
N PRO A 62 21.32 -10.95 9.92
CA PRO A 62 20.72 -11.77 10.96
C PRO A 62 19.53 -12.60 10.42
N ARG A 63 19.40 -13.83 10.93
CA ARG A 63 18.26 -14.71 10.62
C ARG A 63 16.98 -14.15 11.25
N ALA A 64 15.95 -13.93 10.44
CA ALA A 64 14.69 -13.31 10.87
C ALA A 64 14.00 -14.05 12.03
N GLU A 65 14.13 -15.37 12.07
CA GLU A 65 13.60 -16.26 13.13
C GLU A 65 14.17 -15.95 14.52
N HIS A 66 15.38 -15.40 14.61
CA HIS A 66 16.04 -15.06 15.88
C HIS A 66 15.80 -13.60 16.28
N VAL A 67 15.44 -12.74 15.33
CA VAL A 67 15.20 -11.30 15.56
C VAL A 67 13.76 -11.04 15.98
N PHE A 68 12.80 -11.76 15.38
CA PHE A 68 11.38 -11.52 15.57
C PHE A 68 10.70 -12.64 16.36
N VAL A 69 11.03 -12.74 17.65
CA VAL A 69 10.48 -13.77 18.57
C VAL A 69 9.56 -13.20 19.65
N HIS A 70 9.55 -11.89 19.85
CA HIS A 70 8.82 -11.26 20.94
C HIS A 70 7.34 -11.09 20.57
N PHE A 71 6.49 -11.90 21.21
CA PHE A 71 5.04 -11.72 21.16
C PHE A 71 4.58 -10.97 22.43
N PRO A 72 3.74 -9.93 22.31
CA PRO A 72 3.24 -9.24 23.49
C PRO A 72 2.47 -10.25 24.37
N PHE A 73 2.79 -10.29 25.67
CA PHE A 73 2.17 -11.16 26.69
C PHE A 73 2.54 -12.66 26.67
N VAL A 74 3.32 -13.14 25.69
CA VAL A 74 3.78 -14.54 25.63
C VAL A 74 5.30 -14.57 25.63
N LYS A 75 5.90 -15.25 26.61
CA LYS A 75 7.37 -15.39 26.75
C LYS A 75 7.95 -16.58 25.99
N GLU A 76 7.10 -17.34 25.30
CA GLU A 76 7.54 -18.47 24.48
C GLU A 76 8.13 -17.97 23.15
N HIS A 77 9.12 -18.70 22.63
CA HIS A 77 9.75 -18.42 21.35
C HIS A 77 8.82 -18.81 20.20
N ILE A 78 7.95 -17.88 19.79
CA ILE A 78 7.09 -18.06 18.63
C ILE A 78 7.62 -17.17 17.49
N PRO A 79 8.49 -17.70 16.60
CA PRO A 79 9.12 -16.91 15.56
C PRO A 79 8.09 -16.36 14.57
N LEU A 80 8.24 -15.10 14.19
CA LEU A 80 7.45 -14.37 13.17
C LEU A 80 5.94 -14.21 13.46
N ALA A 81 5.39 -14.82 14.50
CA ALA A 81 3.95 -14.80 14.77
C ALA A 81 3.37 -13.39 14.99
N TYR A 82 4.11 -12.52 15.68
CA TYR A 82 3.67 -11.13 15.88
C TYR A 82 3.63 -10.34 14.56
N VAL A 83 4.65 -10.52 13.72
CA VAL A 83 4.72 -9.87 12.40
C VAL A 83 3.56 -10.35 11.52
N GLY A 84 3.32 -11.66 11.48
CA GLY A 84 2.20 -12.25 10.74
C GLY A 84 0.84 -11.73 11.21
N LEU A 85 0.63 -11.62 12.53
CA LEU A 85 -0.60 -11.04 13.10
C LEU A 85 -0.79 -9.58 12.69
N MET A 86 0.24 -8.75 12.75
CA MET A 86 0.16 -7.35 12.35
C MET A 86 -0.19 -7.22 10.86
N THR A 87 0.45 -8.00 9.99
CA THR A 87 0.12 -8.03 8.56
C THR A 87 -1.32 -8.48 8.33
N PHE A 88 -1.78 -9.50 9.06
CA PHE A 88 -3.17 -9.98 8.98
C PHE A 88 -4.18 -8.88 9.34
N ILE A 89 -3.95 -8.15 10.43
CA ILE A 89 -4.82 -7.04 10.86
C ILE A 89 -4.86 -5.94 9.79
N LEU A 90 -3.72 -5.59 9.21
CA LEU A 90 -3.64 -4.57 8.15
C LEU A 90 -4.38 -4.99 6.87
N ILE A 91 -4.28 -6.26 6.48
CA ILE A 91 -5.02 -6.81 5.33
C ILE A 91 -6.52 -6.79 5.61
N MET A 92 -6.96 -7.26 6.78
CA MET A 92 -8.37 -7.22 7.17
C MET A 92 -8.90 -5.77 7.22
N SER A 93 -8.08 -4.82 7.72
CA SER A 93 -8.41 -3.38 7.72
C SER A 93 -8.66 -2.87 6.30
N SER A 94 -7.83 -3.26 5.32
CA SER A 94 -8.04 -2.91 3.91
C SER A 94 -9.35 -3.46 3.35
N VAL A 95 -9.79 -4.66 3.76
CA VAL A 95 -11.05 -5.26 3.29
C VAL A 95 -12.27 -4.57 3.89
N THR A 96 -12.17 -4.13 5.15
CA THR A 96 -13.28 -3.43 5.83
C THR A 96 -13.44 -1.97 5.40
N MET A 97 -12.47 -1.40 4.67
CA MET A 97 -12.48 0.00 4.19
C MET A 97 -13.28 0.16 2.87
N VAL A 98 -14.33 -0.64 2.67
CA VAL A 98 -15.23 -0.59 1.50
C VAL A 98 -16.43 0.30 1.74
#